data_AF-A0A0N7KNR3-F1
#
_entry.id   AF-A0A0N7KNR3-F1
#
_cell.length_a   1.000
_cell.length_b   1.000
_cell.length_c   1.000
_cell.angle_alpha   90.00
_cell.angle_beta   90.00
_cell.angle_gamma   90.00
#
_symmetry.space_group_name_H-M   'P 1'
#
loop_
_entity.id
_entity.type
_entity.pdbx_description
1 polymer ?
#
loop_
_entity_poly.entity_id
_entity_poly.type
_entity_poly.pdbx_seq_one_letter_code
_entity_poly.pdbx_strand_id
1 'polypeptide(L)'
;VCMGPSDPQPNWHLGMRGTQHRAVMWRVWKEGGTGFLYWGTNCYEKAMIPSAEICFRRGLPPGDGVLFYPGEVFSSSHEPVASTRLERILSGMQDIEYLKLYSSRYGREEGLALLEKTGVYLGPDRYALDHGPIDVMRGEVYRTCRS
;
A
#
# COMPACT_ATOMS: atom_id res chain seq x y z
N VAL A 1 -3.85 1.70 9.53
CA VAL A 1 -3.03 0.55 9.97
C VAL A 1 -1.86 1.04 10.84
N CYS A 2 -1.34 0.19 11.72
CA CYS A 2 -0.28 0.48 12.71
C CYS A 2 0.41 -0.86 13.09
N MET A 3 0.68 -1.10 14.37
CA MET A 3 1.08 -2.40 14.92
C MET A 3 0.08 -3.52 14.60
N GLY A 4 -1.18 -3.16 14.34
CA GLY A 4 -2.21 -4.03 13.81
C GLY A 4 -3.00 -3.35 12.67
N PRO A 5 -3.79 -4.13 11.92
CA PRO A 5 -4.00 -5.57 12.07
C PRO A 5 -2.84 -6.41 11.50
N SER A 6 -2.81 -7.72 11.80
CA SER A 6 -1.86 -8.69 11.20
C SER A 6 -2.57 -9.54 10.13
N ASP A 7 -1.84 -10.46 9.50
CA ASP A 7 -2.40 -11.46 8.57
C ASP A 7 -3.66 -12.13 9.15
N PRO A 8 -4.76 -12.29 8.39
CA PRO A 8 -4.89 -12.08 6.94
C PRO A 8 -5.20 -10.64 6.51
N GLN A 9 -5.26 -9.68 7.43
CA GLN A 9 -5.66 -8.31 7.08
C GLN A 9 -4.49 -7.50 6.50
N PRO A 10 -4.78 -6.54 5.60
CA PRO A 10 -3.73 -5.74 4.99
C PRO A 10 -3.08 -4.79 6.00
N ASN A 11 -1.76 -4.71 5.95
CA ASN A 11 -0.92 -3.76 6.68
C ASN A 11 0.39 -3.57 5.90
N TRP A 12 1.37 -2.82 6.43
CA TRP A 12 2.65 -2.49 5.78
C TRP A 12 3.88 -3.09 6.49
N HIS A 13 3.64 -4.16 7.24
CA HIS A 13 4.71 -4.91 7.92
C HIS A 13 5.65 -5.57 6.89
N LEU A 14 6.90 -5.79 7.30
CA LEU A 14 7.98 -6.24 6.43
C LEU A 14 7.70 -7.61 5.80
N GLY A 15 7.13 -8.54 6.57
CA GLY A 15 6.85 -9.91 6.12
C GLY A 15 5.60 -10.08 5.24
N MET A 16 4.87 -9.00 4.98
CA MET A 16 3.63 -9.06 4.20
C MET A 16 3.87 -8.99 2.69
N ARG A 17 2.92 -9.53 1.93
CA ARG A 17 2.95 -9.52 0.46
C ARG A 17 2.71 -8.11 -0.08
N GLY A 18 3.23 -7.84 -1.27
CA GLY A 18 3.00 -6.55 -1.94
C GLY A 18 1.52 -6.22 -2.21
N THR A 19 0.68 -7.24 -2.39
CA THR A 19 -0.78 -7.07 -2.51
C THR A 19 -1.43 -6.67 -1.20
N GLN A 20 -0.97 -7.20 -0.06
CA GLN A 20 -1.42 -6.75 1.27
C GLN A 20 -1.08 -5.27 1.49
N HIS A 21 0.10 -4.84 1.01
CA HIS A 21 0.48 -3.42 1.11
C HIS A 21 -0.46 -2.51 0.30
N ARG A 22 -0.85 -2.94 -0.91
CA ARG A 22 -1.78 -2.20 -1.78
C ARG A 22 -3.20 -2.17 -1.24
N ALA A 23 -3.67 -3.29 -0.67
CA ALA A 23 -5.03 -3.46 -0.19
C ALA A 23 -5.44 -2.48 0.91
N VAL A 24 -4.49 -1.90 1.65
CA VAL A 24 -4.75 -0.78 2.55
C VAL A 24 -5.40 0.40 1.80
N MET A 25 -4.91 0.73 0.60
CA MET A 25 -5.46 1.83 -0.19
C MET A 25 -6.79 1.46 -0.85
N TRP A 26 -6.97 0.21 -1.28
CA TRP A 26 -8.26 -0.25 -1.81
C TRP A 26 -9.36 -0.17 -0.74
N ARG A 27 -9.03 -0.54 0.50
CA ARG A 27 -9.91 -0.36 1.66
C ARG A 27 -10.27 1.11 1.88
N VAL A 28 -9.27 1.99 1.95
CA VAL A 28 -9.48 3.44 2.11
C VAL A 28 -10.46 3.95 1.06
N TRP A 29 -10.21 3.60 -0.20
CA TRP A 29 -11.09 4.03 -1.27
C TRP A 29 -12.49 3.46 -1.12
N LYS A 30 -12.65 2.13 -0.90
CA LYS A 30 -13.96 1.48 -0.77
C LYS A 30 -14.81 2.07 0.37
N GLU A 31 -14.19 2.33 1.52
CA GLU A 31 -14.85 2.88 2.72
C GLU A 31 -15.09 4.40 2.63
N GLY A 32 -14.73 5.05 1.52
CA GLY A 32 -15.00 6.48 1.30
C GLY A 32 -13.97 7.42 1.93
N GLY A 33 -12.80 6.91 2.32
CA GLY A 33 -11.70 7.71 2.82
C GLY A 33 -11.11 8.63 1.75
N THR A 34 -10.76 9.86 2.13
CA THR A 34 -10.21 10.90 1.23
C THR A 34 -8.68 10.88 1.17
N GLY A 35 -8.04 10.12 2.05
CA GLY A 35 -6.59 10.00 2.17
C GLY A 35 -6.22 8.92 3.19
N PHE A 36 -4.93 8.81 3.50
CA PHE A 36 -4.43 7.86 4.48
C PHE A 36 -3.35 8.49 5.36
N LEU A 37 -3.41 8.21 6.67
CA LEU A 37 -2.42 8.62 7.64
C LEU A 37 -1.67 7.40 8.17
N TYR A 38 -0.33 7.48 8.17
CA TYR A 38 0.53 6.48 8.78
C TYR A 38 1.40 7.12 9.86
N TRP A 39 1.62 6.38 10.95
CA TRP A 39 2.18 6.94 12.19
C TRP A 39 3.69 7.23 12.12
N GLY A 40 4.42 6.61 11.19
CA GLY A 40 5.85 6.83 11.04
C GLY A 40 6.42 6.20 9.77
N THR A 41 7.49 6.77 9.22
CA THR A 41 8.12 6.28 7.99
C THR A 41 9.63 6.03 8.11
N ASN A 42 10.23 6.38 9.25
CA ASN A 42 11.65 6.21 9.56
C ASN A 42 11.88 5.99 11.08
N CYS A 43 10.91 5.38 11.77
CA CYS A 43 10.92 5.19 13.22
C CYS A 43 11.75 3.96 13.62
N TYR A 44 13.05 4.03 13.38
CA TYR A 44 14.02 3.02 13.82
C TYR A 44 14.19 2.97 15.34
N GLU A 45 14.79 1.88 15.83
CA GLU A 45 15.41 1.86 17.15
C GLU A 45 16.53 2.92 17.19
N LYS A 46 16.72 3.56 18.35
CA LYS A 46 17.70 4.65 18.44
C LYS A 46 19.12 4.11 18.27
N ALA A 47 19.84 4.59 17.25
CA ALA A 47 21.25 4.32 17.09
C ALA A 47 22.06 5.05 18.18
N MET A 48 22.96 4.33 18.86
CA MET A 48 23.84 4.90 19.89
C MET A 48 25.21 5.30 19.32
N ILE A 49 25.57 4.79 18.14
CA ILE A 49 26.80 5.09 17.40
C ILE A 49 26.49 5.21 15.89
N PRO A 50 27.26 5.98 15.11
CA PRO A 50 27.01 6.15 13.67
C PRO A 50 27.08 4.84 12.85
N SER A 51 27.88 3.87 13.30
CA SER A 51 28.08 2.58 12.64
C SER A 51 27.13 1.48 13.12
N ALA A 52 26.10 1.83 13.90
CA ALA A 52 25.15 0.84 14.42
C ALA A 52 24.34 0.21 13.28
N GLU A 53 24.06 -1.08 13.41
CA GLU A 53 23.15 -1.78 12.51
C GLU A 53 21.74 -1.19 12.62
N ILE A 54 21.03 -1.13 11.48
CA ILE A 54 19.64 -0.71 11.43
C ILE A 54 18.78 -1.75 12.14
N CYS A 55 18.19 -1.36 13.27
CA CYS A 55 17.26 -2.20 14.02
C CYS A 55 15.85 -1.61 13.98
N PHE A 56 14.84 -2.48 13.79
CA PHE A 56 13.45 -2.09 14.04
C PHE A 56 13.20 -1.94 15.54
N ARG A 57 12.27 -1.04 15.89
CA ARG A 57 11.88 -0.82 17.30
C ARG A 57 11.34 -2.11 17.93
N ARG A 58 11.78 -2.39 19.15
CA ARG A 58 11.26 -3.52 19.93
C ARG A 58 9.78 -3.33 20.27
N GLY A 59 9.01 -4.41 20.29
CA GLY A 59 7.58 -4.40 20.62
C GLY A 59 6.65 -4.01 19.47
N LEU A 60 7.20 -3.75 18.28
CA LEU A 60 6.44 -3.52 17.06
C LEU A 60 6.68 -4.65 16.04
N PRO A 61 5.72 -4.95 15.15
CA PRO A 61 5.96 -5.85 14.03
C PRO A 61 7.13 -5.35 13.18
N PRO A 62 7.97 -6.25 12.63
CA PRO A 62 9.08 -5.84 11.79
C PRO A 62 8.63 -4.91 10.65
N GLY A 63 9.32 -3.78 10.50
CA GLY A 63 9.02 -2.75 9.49
C GLY A 63 7.85 -1.80 9.79
N ASP A 64 7.10 -1.99 10.88
CA ASP A 64 6.08 -1.01 11.28
C ASP A 64 6.75 0.32 11.67
N GLY A 65 6.25 1.42 11.11
CA GLY A 65 6.84 2.76 11.27
C GLY A 65 8.06 3.02 10.40
N VAL A 66 8.45 2.10 9.50
CA VAL A 66 9.65 2.22 8.67
C VAL A 66 9.31 1.95 7.21
N LEU A 67 9.46 2.94 6.34
CA LEU A 67 9.25 2.87 4.89
C LEU A 67 10.43 3.43 4.07
N PHE A 68 11.26 4.28 4.68
CA PHE A 68 12.51 4.80 4.10
C PHE A 68 13.70 4.27 4.86
N TYR A 69 14.78 3.98 4.14
CA TYR A 69 16.06 3.55 4.70
C TYR A 69 17.17 4.57 4.44
N PRO A 70 18.19 4.65 5.31
CA PRO A 70 19.38 5.48 5.07
C PRO A 70 20.07 5.06 3.78
N GLY A 71 20.38 6.03 2.91
CA GLY A 71 20.99 5.76 1.60
C GLY A 71 22.43 5.27 1.69
N GLU A 72 23.12 5.62 2.77
CA GLU A 72 24.52 5.29 3.03
C GLU A 72 24.74 3.79 3.22
N VAL A 73 23.67 3.04 3.54
CA VAL A 73 23.72 1.59 3.65
C VAL A 73 23.70 0.90 2.28
N PHE A 74 23.21 1.58 1.24
CA PHE A 74 23.05 1.02 -0.11
C PHE A 74 23.92 1.70 -1.16
N SER A 75 24.47 2.87 -0.87
CA SER A 75 25.23 3.70 -1.81
C SER A 75 26.11 4.73 -1.07
N SER A 76 26.85 5.56 -1.80
CA SER A 76 27.54 6.74 -1.24
C SER A 76 26.63 7.98 -1.07
N SER A 77 25.33 7.86 -1.37
CA SER A 77 24.36 8.95 -1.23
C SER A 77 23.87 9.06 0.22
N HIS A 78 23.66 10.29 0.68
CA HIS A 78 23.03 10.59 1.97
C HIS A 78 21.50 10.75 1.84
N GLU A 79 20.95 10.52 0.66
CA GLU A 79 19.51 10.63 0.40
C GLU A 79 18.78 9.38 0.90
N PRO A 80 17.57 9.52 1.51
CA PRO A 80 16.78 8.37 1.90
C PRO A 80 16.37 7.51 0.71
N VAL A 81 16.44 6.19 0.87
CA VAL A 81 16.02 5.21 -0.14
C VAL A 81 14.64 4.66 0.19
N ALA A 82 13.75 4.66 -0.80
CA ALA A 82 12.42 4.09 -0.67
C ALA A 82 12.48 2.57 -0.54
N SER A 83 11.64 2.02 0.35
CA SER A 83 11.44 0.57 0.42
C SER A 83 10.55 0.07 -0.72
N THR A 84 10.70 -1.20 -1.09
CA THR A 84 9.74 -1.87 -1.98
C THR A 84 8.30 -1.77 -1.47
N ARG A 85 8.10 -1.71 -0.15
CA ARG A 85 6.79 -1.55 0.49
C ARG A 85 6.18 -0.19 0.16
N LEU A 86 6.98 0.88 0.21
CA LEU A 86 6.55 2.21 -0.22
C LEU A 86 6.14 2.24 -1.69
N GLU A 87 6.89 1.56 -2.56
CA GLU A 87 6.53 1.43 -3.98
C GLU A 87 5.23 0.64 -4.20
N ARG A 88 4.94 -0.35 -3.34
CA ARG A 88 3.64 -1.05 -3.35
C ARG A 88 2.51 -0.16 -2.82
N ILE A 89 2.77 0.69 -1.83
CA ILE A 89 1.79 1.69 -1.38
C ILE A 89 1.46 2.65 -2.51
N LEU A 90 2.48 3.18 -3.20
CA LEU A 90 2.30 4.03 -4.38
C LEU A 90 1.48 3.31 -5.46
N SER A 91 1.77 2.03 -5.72
CA SER A 91 0.98 1.22 -6.66
C SER A 91 -0.50 1.13 -6.24
N GLY A 92 -0.77 0.95 -4.94
CA GLY A 92 -2.14 0.93 -4.39
C GLY A 92 -2.84 2.28 -4.50
N MET A 93 -2.11 3.39 -4.32
CA MET A 93 -2.62 4.74 -4.56
C MET A 93 -2.97 4.94 -6.04
N GLN A 94 -2.12 4.47 -6.95
CA GLN A 94 -2.40 4.54 -8.39
C GLN A 94 -3.62 3.72 -8.76
N ASP A 95 -3.83 2.53 -8.18
CA ASP A 95 -5.03 1.72 -8.43
C ASP A 95 -6.33 2.47 -8.13
N ILE A 96 -6.37 3.20 -7.01
CA ILE A 96 -7.56 3.95 -6.63
C ILE A 96 -7.77 5.18 -7.52
N GLU A 97 -6.73 5.71 -8.17
CA GLU A 97 -6.89 6.75 -9.20
C GLU A 97 -7.59 6.22 -10.45
N TYR A 98 -7.34 4.96 -10.87
CA TYR A 98 -8.11 4.33 -11.94
C TYR A 98 -9.60 4.22 -11.57
N LEU A 99 -9.88 3.82 -10.33
CA LEU A 99 -11.25 3.73 -9.84
C LEU A 99 -11.92 5.11 -9.72
N LYS A 100 -11.18 6.16 -9.31
CA LYS A 100 -11.67 7.54 -9.33
C LYS A 100 -11.98 8.02 -10.75
N LEU A 101 -11.11 7.73 -11.72
CA LEU A 101 -11.36 8.04 -13.13
C LEU A 101 -12.60 7.33 -13.66
N TYR A 102 -12.78 6.05 -13.32
CA TYR A 102 -13.97 5.31 -13.71
C TYR A 102 -15.23 5.90 -13.06
N SER A 103 -15.18 6.14 -11.74
CA SER A 103 -16.29 6.72 -11.00
C SER A 103 -16.64 8.15 -11.40
N SER A 104 -15.72 8.95 -11.92
CA SER A 104 -16.04 10.29 -12.40
C SER A 104 -16.89 10.28 -13.67
N ARG A 105 -16.86 9.17 -14.44
CA ARG A 105 -17.65 8.99 -15.67
C ARG A 105 -18.96 8.25 -15.42
N TYR A 106 -18.93 7.22 -14.57
CA TYR A 106 -20.05 6.29 -14.40
C TYR A 106 -20.71 6.34 -13.02
N GLY A 107 -20.16 7.13 -12.10
CA GLY A 107 -20.64 7.24 -10.72
C GLY A 107 -19.90 6.31 -9.75
N ARG A 108 -20.07 6.61 -8.46
CA ARG A 108 -19.39 5.91 -7.36
C ARG A 108 -19.79 4.44 -7.26
N GLU A 109 -21.09 4.15 -7.36
CA GLU A 109 -21.63 2.78 -7.26
C GLU A 109 -21.04 1.87 -8.34
N GLU A 110 -20.89 2.36 -9.57
CA GLU A 110 -20.28 1.60 -10.66
C GLU A 110 -18.79 1.31 -10.41
N GLY A 111 -18.06 2.24 -9.79
CA GLY A 111 -16.67 1.99 -9.39
C GLY A 111 -16.57 0.92 -8.29
N LEU A 112 -17.48 0.95 -7.30
CA LEU A 112 -17.55 -0.07 -6.25
C LEU A 112 -17.86 -1.44 -6.86
N ALA A 113 -18.84 -1.50 -7.76
CA ALA A 113 -19.20 -2.71 -8.49
C ALA A 113 -18.01 -3.24 -9.31
N LEU A 114 -17.24 -2.37 -9.96
CA LEU A 114 -16.04 -2.78 -10.70
C LEU A 114 -14.96 -3.38 -9.78
N LEU A 115 -14.68 -2.73 -8.65
CA LEU A 115 -13.72 -3.21 -7.64
C LEU A 115 -14.09 -4.60 -7.12
N GLU A 116 -15.38 -4.84 -6.85
CA GLU A 116 -15.88 -6.13 -6.37
C GLU A 116 -15.92 -7.20 -7.46
N LYS A 117 -16.46 -6.87 -8.64
CA LYS A 117 -16.57 -7.75 -9.81
C LYS A 117 -15.23 -8.32 -10.23
N THR A 118 -14.18 -7.50 -10.17
CA THR A 118 -12.81 -7.89 -10.56
C THR A 118 -12.09 -8.66 -9.46
N GLY A 119 -12.64 -8.72 -8.25
CA GLY A 119 -12.04 -9.42 -7.11
C GLY A 119 -10.85 -8.70 -6.48
N VAL A 120 -10.65 -7.41 -6.76
CA VAL A 120 -9.54 -6.63 -6.21
C VAL A 120 -9.67 -6.49 -4.70
N TYR A 121 -10.84 -6.05 -4.22
CA TYR A 121 -11.09 -5.89 -2.79
C TYR A 121 -12.57 -6.04 -2.43
N LEU A 122 -12.88 -7.07 -1.62
CA LEU A 122 -14.22 -7.34 -1.10
C LEU A 122 -14.32 -6.94 0.38
N GLY A 123 -13.27 -7.18 1.15
CA GLY A 123 -13.22 -6.88 2.58
C GLY A 123 -11.82 -7.06 3.18
N PRO A 124 -11.65 -6.79 4.48
CA PRO A 124 -10.34 -6.78 5.13
C PRO A 124 -9.64 -8.14 5.13
N ASP A 125 -10.36 -9.24 4.93
CA ASP A 125 -9.85 -10.62 4.85
C ASP A 125 -10.03 -11.24 3.45
N ARG A 126 -10.60 -10.48 2.49
CA ARG A 126 -10.97 -10.95 1.15
C ARG A 126 -10.57 -9.93 0.10
N TYR A 127 -9.40 -10.11 -0.49
CA TYR A 127 -8.83 -9.23 -1.52
C TYR A 127 -7.83 -10.01 -2.39
N ALA A 128 -7.43 -9.41 -3.50
CA ALA A 128 -6.52 -10.04 -4.45
C ALA A 128 -5.17 -10.42 -3.83
N LEU A 129 -4.73 -11.66 -4.02
CA LEU A 129 -3.43 -12.16 -3.54
C LEU A 129 -2.32 -12.05 -4.59
N ASP A 130 -2.68 -11.88 -5.86
CA ASP A 130 -1.80 -11.66 -7.00
C ASP A 130 -2.24 -10.43 -7.82
N HIS A 131 -1.61 -10.21 -8.97
CA HIS A 131 -1.82 -9.03 -9.81
C HIS A 131 -2.99 -9.16 -10.80
N GLY A 132 -3.47 -10.38 -11.08
CA GLY A 132 -4.47 -10.64 -12.12
C GLY A 132 -5.76 -9.81 -11.97
N PRO A 133 -6.42 -9.83 -10.81
CA PRO A 133 -7.59 -8.98 -10.54
C PRO A 133 -7.40 -7.50 -10.82
N ILE A 134 -6.23 -6.95 -10.46
CA ILE A 134 -5.90 -5.54 -10.70
C ILE A 134 -5.78 -5.27 -12.20
N ASP A 135 -5.11 -6.15 -12.95
CA ASP A 135 -4.91 -5.94 -14.38
C ASP A 135 -6.23 -6.04 -15.15
N VAL A 136 -7.12 -6.94 -14.74
CA VAL A 136 -8.50 -6.99 -15.27
C VAL A 136 -9.22 -5.67 -15.00
N MET A 137 -9.17 -5.16 -13.76
CA MET A 137 -9.77 -3.86 -13.41
C MET A 137 -9.19 -2.72 -14.26
N ARG A 138 -7.86 -2.61 -14.36
CA ARG A 138 -7.20 -1.58 -15.18
C ARG A 138 -7.57 -1.70 -16.66
N GLY A 139 -7.67 -2.93 -17.17
CA GLY A 139 -8.08 -3.22 -18.54
C GLY A 139 -9.55 -2.86 -18.83
N GLU A 140 -10.45 -3.02 -17.86
CA GLU A 140 -11.83 -2.49 -17.96
C GLU A 140 -11.81 -0.96 -18.02
N VAL A 141 -11.16 -0.30 -17.06
CA VAL A 141 -11.07 1.18 -17.04
C VAL A 141 -10.48 1.72 -18.33
N TYR A 142 -9.41 1.11 -18.85
CA TYR A 142 -8.80 1.51 -20.11
C TYR A 142 -9.77 1.39 -21.30
N ARG A 143 -10.52 0.30 -21.40
CA ARG A 143 -11.48 0.08 -22.50
C ARG A 143 -12.66 1.03 -22.44
N THR A 144 -13.21 1.28 -21.26
CA THR A 144 -14.42 2.11 -21.10
C THR A 144 -14.10 3.60 -21.08
N CYS A 145 -12.93 4.00 -20.57
CA CYS A 145 -12.54 5.41 -20.43
C CYS A 145 -11.69 5.95 -21.59
N ARG A 146 -11.48 5.16 -22.67
CA ARG A 146 -10.83 5.61 -23.91
C ARG A 146 -11.78 6.47 -24.74
N SER A 147 -12.02 7.70 -24.29
CA SER A 147 -12.68 8.74 -25.08
C SER A 147 -12.06 10.09 -24.73
#